data_AF-A0A7K2CV88-F1
#
_entry.id   AF-A0A7K2CV88-F1
#
_cell.length_a   1.000
_cell.length_b   1.000
_cell.length_c   1.000
_cell.angle_alpha   90.00
_cell.angle_beta   90.00
_cell.angle_gamma   90.00
#
_symmetry.space_group_name_H-M   'P 1'
#
loop_
_entity.id
_entity.type
_entity.pdbx_description
1 polymer ?
#
loop_
_entity_poly.entity_id
_entity_poly.type
_entity_poly.pdbx_seq_one_letter_code
_entity_poly.pdbx_strand_id
1 'polypeptide(L)'
;MAESGERLLSSGELAKLSQPPRADLVDALAESPEVAVEAFRRIDRAYRNFIDGFGSWIAHTQRFAAERYGADGLAMIGSADDAYRSALLHGLTDEDVSGRHQPDRADRIAGLIEAGDHATALAAFDALEASYRRIHDVERDRVASVLSQVYRAWGPDVLEESIRFAGEQTLLGWMPHDVARPAEVRVRQWAGMQKGNFADITVEETDDAFVITLHPCGTCGRQVSDGCYGETLDLAVVAEDHPLTFGNGPAPIYRTHVSVMHFVVPMERTGVPWPVIQCPKGMDAEPCRITLYKDPAATPPEAYAFAAGSG
;
A
#
# COMPACT_ATOMS: atom_id res chain seq x y z
N MET A 1 19.38 15.86 -29.40
CA MET A 1 18.11 15.17 -29.64
C MET A 1 18.24 13.84 -28.92
N ALA A 2 17.68 13.73 -27.71
CA ALA A 2 17.64 12.45 -27.02
C ALA A 2 16.78 11.51 -27.88
N GLU A 3 17.30 10.30 -28.15
CA GLU A 3 16.50 9.24 -28.77
C GLU A 3 15.28 9.03 -27.87
N SER A 4 14.06 9.16 -28.42
CA SER A 4 12.84 8.85 -27.67
C SER A 4 12.96 7.39 -27.22
N GLY A 5 12.97 7.17 -25.91
CA GLY A 5 13.08 5.83 -25.35
C GLY A 5 12.00 4.91 -25.95
N GLU A 6 12.36 3.66 -26.21
CA GLU A 6 11.42 2.68 -26.76
C GLU A 6 10.21 2.53 -25.83
N ARG A 7 9.01 2.69 -26.39
CA ARG A 7 7.75 2.48 -25.69
C ARG A 7 7.54 0.98 -25.50
N LEU A 8 7.41 0.55 -24.25
CA LEU A 8 7.33 -0.85 -23.86
C LEU A 8 5.89 -1.36 -23.82
N LEU A 9 4.91 -0.50 -23.51
CA LEU A 9 3.49 -0.87 -23.41
C LEU A 9 2.62 -0.08 -24.39
N SER A 10 1.69 -0.78 -25.05
CA SER A 10 0.68 -0.14 -25.87
C SER A 10 -0.30 0.69 -25.03
N SER A 11 -0.99 1.66 -25.65
CA SER A 11 -2.03 2.44 -24.96
C SER A 11 -3.14 1.55 -24.38
N GLY A 12 -3.47 0.45 -25.05
CA GLY A 12 -4.46 -0.52 -24.56
C GLY A 12 -3.99 -1.24 -23.29
N GLU A 13 -2.71 -1.59 -23.20
CA GLU A 13 -2.14 -2.21 -22.00
C GLU A 13 -2.07 -1.24 -20.82
N LEU A 14 -1.71 0.02 -21.05
CA LEU A 14 -1.72 1.06 -20.01
C LEU A 14 -3.15 1.34 -19.49
N ALA A 15 -4.13 1.39 -20.41
CA ALA A 15 -5.53 1.51 -20.03
C ALA A 15 -5.99 0.31 -19.19
N LYS A 16 -5.61 -0.91 -19.58
CA LYS A 16 -5.91 -2.14 -18.82
C LYS A 16 -5.27 -2.15 -17.43
N LEU A 17 -4.06 -1.60 -17.30
CA LEU A 17 -3.41 -1.43 -15.99
C LEU A 17 -4.15 -0.44 -15.08
N SER A 18 -4.82 0.56 -15.66
CA SER A 18 -5.59 1.57 -14.93
C SER A 18 -7.01 1.12 -14.55
N GLN A 19 -7.49 0.03 -15.13
CA GLN A 19 -8.87 -0.44 -14.97
C GLN A 19 -9.15 -0.97 -13.55
N PRO A 20 -10.33 -0.71 -12.96
CA PRO A 20 -10.66 -1.23 -11.64
C PRO A 20 -10.84 -2.77 -11.65
N PRO A 21 -10.58 -3.47 -10.53
CA PRO A 21 -10.66 -4.93 -10.44
C PRO A 21 -12.00 -5.53 -10.89
N ARG A 22 -13.11 -4.88 -10.54
CA ARG A 22 -14.45 -5.31 -10.99
C ARG A 22 -14.57 -5.34 -12.51
N ALA A 23 -14.08 -4.30 -13.19
CA ALA A 23 -14.11 -4.26 -14.64
C ALA A 23 -13.15 -5.31 -15.23
N ASP A 24 -11.99 -5.54 -14.59
CA ASP A 24 -11.07 -6.61 -15.01
C ASP A 24 -11.74 -7.99 -14.99
N LEU A 25 -12.56 -8.26 -13.96
CA LEU A 25 -13.34 -9.50 -13.88
C LEU A 25 -14.44 -9.57 -14.95
N VAL A 26 -15.13 -8.47 -15.25
CA VAL A 26 -16.15 -8.42 -16.31
C VAL A 26 -15.56 -8.75 -17.68
N ASP A 27 -14.40 -8.19 -18.03
CA ASP A 27 -13.74 -8.51 -19.29
C ASP A 27 -13.34 -9.98 -19.35
N ALA A 28 -12.82 -10.52 -18.25
CA ALA A 28 -12.40 -11.91 -18.17
C ALA A 28 -13.59 -12.89 -18.30
N LEU A 29 -14.75 -12.53 -17.72
CA LEU A 29 -16.01 -13.29 -17.87
C LEU A 29 -16.53 -13.31 -19.32
N ALA A 30 -16.21 -12.29 -20.11
CA ALA A 30 -16.57 -12.25 -21.53
C ALA A 30 -15.66 -13.14 -22.39
N GLU A 31 -14.48 -13.50 -21.90
CA GLU A 31 -13.51 -14.34 -22.61
C GLU A 31 -13.76 -15.83 -22.38
N SER A 32 -13.58 -16.31 -21.14
CA SER A 32 -13.89 -17.69 -20.76
C SER A 32 -13.97 -17.86 -19.24
N PRO A 33 -14.64 -18.92 -18.73
CA PRO A 33 -14.66 -19.21 -17.29
C PRO A 33 -13.25 -19.38 -16.69
N GLU A 34 -12.33 -20.01 -17.41
CA GLU A 34 -10.95 -20.22 -16.93
C GLU A 34 -10.20 -18.91 -16.74
N VAL A 35 -10.32 -17.99 -17.71
CA VAL A 35 -9.70 -16.65 -17.63
C VAL A 35 -10.32 -15.83 -16.51
N ALA A 36 -11.64 -15.92 -16.34
CA ALA A 36 -12.37 -15.25 -15.26
C ALA A 36 -11.98 -15.76 -13.86
N VAL A 37 -11.85 -17.07 -13.69
CA VAL A 37 -11.37 -17.66 -12.42
C VAL A 37 -9.96 -17.18 -12.11
N GLU A 38 -9.04 -17.20 -13.07
CA GLU A 38 -7.66 -16.73 -12.84
C GLU A 38 -7.62 -15.23 -12.51
N ALA A 39 -8.40 -14.41 -13.22
CA ALA A 39 -8.51 -12.98 -12.92
C ALA A 39 -9.05 -12.74 -11.51
N PHE A 40 -10.11 -13.44 -11.12
CA PHE A 40 -10.67 -13.38 -9.77
C PHE A 40 -9.64 -13.77 -8.70
N ARG A 41 -8.96 -14.92 -8.87
CA ARG A 41 -7.98 -15.41 -7.89
C ARG A 41 -6.79 -14.47 -7.74
N ARG A 42 -6.37 -13.83 -8.84
CA ARG A 42 -5.32 -12.80 -8.80
C ARG A 42 -5.77 -11.57 -7.99
N ILE A 43 -6.98 -11.08 -8.19
CA ILE A 43 -7.55 -9.93 -7.46
C ILE A 43 -7.69 -10.27 -5.97
N ASP A 44 -8.32 -11.40 -5.66
CA ASP A 44 -8.54 -11.89 -4.28
C ASP A 44 -7.21 -12.09 -3.53
N ARG A 45 -6.17 -12.61 -4.20
CA ARG A 45 -4.82 -12.68 -3.64
C ARG A 45 -4.21 -11.30 -3.39
N ALA A 46 -4.40 -10.33 -4.29
CA ALA A 46 -3.90 -8.98 -4.11
C ALA A 46 -4.52 -8.31 -2.87
N TYR A 47 -5.83 -8.46 -2.66
CA TYR A 47 -6.51 -7.96 -1.45
C TYR A 47 -5.96 -8.58 -0.16
N ARG A 48 -5.86 -9.92 -0.12
CA ARG A 48 -5.32 -10.61 1.05
C ARG A 48 -3.88 -10.21 1.35
N ASN A 49 -3.02 -10.10 0.33
CA ASN A 49 -1.62 -9.73 0.52
C ASN A 49 -1.48 -8.38 1.25
N PHE A 50 -2.35 -7.40 0.99
CA PHE A 50 -2.34 -6.13 1.73
C PHE A 50 -2.80 -6.28 3.16
N ILE A 51 -3.94 -6.93 3.35
CA ILE A 51 -4.54 -7.15 4.67
C ILE A 51 -3.58 -7.92 5.58
N ASP A 52 -2.99 -9.00 5.07
CA ASP A 52 -2.05 -9.84 5.81
C ASP A 52 -0.70 -9.12 5.99
N GLY A 53 -0.29 -8.29 5.03
CA GLY A 53 0.87 -7.42 5.13
C GLY A 53 0.77 -6.44 6.29
N PHE A 54 -0.38 -5.82 6.52
CA PHE A 54 -0.61 -4.97 7.69
C PHE A 54 -0.52 -5.75 9.00
N GLY A 55 -1.14 -6.93 9.06
CA GLY A 55 -1.04 -7.81 10.23
C GLY A 55 0.42 -8.20 10.55
N SER A 56 1.21 -8.52 9.53
CA SER A 56 2.64 -8.80 9.66
C SER A 56 3.41 -7.58 10.15
N TRP A 57 3.14 -6.38 9.63
CA TRP A 57 3.79 -5.16 10.07
C TRP A 57 3.48 -4.83 11.54
N ILE A 58 2.23 -4.95 11.97
CA ILE A 58 1.84 -4.79 13.38
C ILE A 58 2.66 -5.75 14.26
N ALA A 59 2.70 -7.03 13.88
CA ALA A 59 3.45 -8.05 14.64
C ALA A 59 4.95 -7.75 14.70
N HIS A 60 5.56 -7.28 13.62
CA HIS A 60 6.99 -6.92 13.61
C HIS A 60 7.29 -5.67 14.45
N THR A 61 6.38 -4.68 14.46
CA THR A 61 6.54 -3.49 15.31
C THR A 61 6.38 -3.86 16.79
N GLN A 62 5.45 -4.75 17.11
CA GLN A 62 5.30 -5.32 18.45
C GLN A 62 6.53 -6.12 18.89
N ARG A 63 7.08 -6.95 17.99
CA ARG A 63 8.31 -7.68 18.25
C ARG A 63 9.48 -6.72 18.51
N PHE A 64 9.63 -5.67 17.71
CA PHE A 64 10.64 -4.64 17.94
C PHE A 64 10.54 -4.02 19.34
N ALA A 65 9.33 -3.60 19.74
CA ALA A 65 9.12 -3.03 21.06
C ALA A 65 9.40 -4.03 22.19
N ALA A 66 8.97 -5.29 22.03
CA ALA A 66 9.21 -6.34 23.01
C ALA A 66 10.71 -6.67 23.16
N GLU A 67 11.45 -6.74 22.06
CA GLU A 67 12.89 -7.03 22.07
C GLU A 67 13.70 -5.87 22.68
N ARG A 68 13.32 -4.63 22.40
CA ARG A 68 14.06 -3.44 22.84
C ARG A 68 13.68 -2.92 24.22
N TYR A 69 12.39 -2.96 24.54
CA TYR A 69 11.81 -2.31 25.73
C TYR A 69 11.07 -3.29 26.64
N GLY A 70 11.12 -4.60 26.34
CA GLY A 70 10.51 -5.65 27.16
C GLY A 70 8.98 -5.59 27.17
N ALA A 71 8.39 -6.23 28.18
CA ALA A 71 6.95 -6.30 28.35
C ALA A 71 6.30 -4.92 28.55
N ASP A 72 7.00 -4.00 29.23
CA ASP A 72 6.51 -2.65 29.48
C ASP A 72 6.36 -1.88 28.16
N GLY A 73 7.36 -1.94 27.28
CA GLY A 73 7.26 -1.30 25.97
C GLY A 73 6.21 -1.94 25.06
N LEU A 74 6.07 -3.26 25.09
CA LEU A 74 4.97 -3.92 24.38
C LEU A 74 3.60 -3.46 24.88
N ALA A 75 3.44 -3.26 26.19
CA ALA A 75 2.19 -2.78 26.78
C ALA A 75 1.85 -1.31 26.42
N MET A 76 2.83 -0.53 25.96
CA MET A 76 2.62 0.85 25.51
C MET A 76 2.06 0.94 24.08
N ILE A 77 2.06 -0.16 23.33
CA ILE A 77 1.61 -0.17 21.93
C ILE A 77 0.54 -1.24 21.67
N GLY A 78 -0.25 -1.08 20.61
CA GLY A 78 -1.31 -2.02 20.23
C GLY A 78 -2.59 -1.87 21.04
N SER A 79 -3.06 -0.64 21.27
CA SER A 79 -4.34 -0.33 21.90
C SER A 79 -5.50 -1.09 21.25
N ALA A 80 -6.20 -1.92 22.04
CA ALA A 80 -7.42 -2.58 21.60
C ALA A 80 -8.57 -1.59 21.34
N ASP A 81 -8.56 -0.45 22.04
CA ASP A 81 -9.56 0.60 21.88
C ASP A 81 -9.42 1.29 20.51
N ASP A 82 -8.19 1.54 20.04
CA ASP A 82 -7.95 2.13 18.72
C ASP A 82 -8.46 1.20 17.60
N ALA A 83 -8.25 -0.12 17.76
CA ALA A 83 -8.77 -1.11 16.84
C ALA A 83 -10.32 -1.13 16.83
N TYR A 84 -10.95 -1.00 17.99
CA TYR A 84 -12.41 -0.93 18.11
C TYR A 84 -12.98 0.36 17.49
N ARG A 85 -12.37 1.52 17.76
CA ARG A 85 -12.78 2.80 17.17
C ARG A 85 -12.61 2.78 15.65
N SER A 86 -11.54 2.18 15.13
CA SER A 86 -11.35 2.03 13.69
C SER A 86 -12.39 1.10 13.07
N ALA A 87 -12.71 -0.02 13.73
CA ALA A 87 -13.79 -0.91 13.31
C ALA A 87 -15.15 -0.19 13.24
N LEU A 88 -15.46 0.66 14.23
CA LEU A 88 -16.67 1.49 14.22
C LEU A 88 -16.66 2.52 13.09
N LEU A 89 -15.54 3.22 12.88
CA LEU A 89 -15.39 4.22 11.83
C LEU A 89 -15.67 3.62 10.44
N HIS A 90 -15.17 2.41 10.19
CA HIS A 90 -15.27 1.74 8.89
C HIS A 90 -16.48 0.80 8.77
N GLY A 91 -17.32 0.71 9.80
CA GLY A 91 -18.50 -0.15 9.81
C GLY A 91 -18.17 -1.64 9.66
N LEU A 92 -17.05 -2.09 10.25
CA LEU A 92 -16.64 -3.49 10.23
C LEU A 92 -17.70 -4.36 10.92
N THR A 93 -18.12 -5.45 10.29
CA THR A 93 -19.15 -6.34 10.81
C THR A 93 -18.58 -7.68 11.27
N ASP A 94 -19.34 -8.42 12.09
CA ASP A 94 -18.97 -9.79 12.49
C ASP A 94 -18.84 -10.73 11.28
N GLU A 95 -19.63 -10.49 10.22
CA GLU A 95 -19.53 -11.24 8.96
C GLU A 95 -18.20 -10.97 8.25
N ASP A 96 -17.69 -9.74 8.29
CA ASP A 96 -16.37 -9.42 7.73
C ASP A 96 -15.26 -10.18 8.46
N VAL A 97 -15.29 -10.15 9.79
CA VAL A 97 -14.27 -10.80 10.63
C VAL A 97 -14.32 -12.33 10.49
N SER A 98 -15.50 -12.92 10.61
CA SER A 98 -15.68 -14.37 10.50
C SER A 98 -15.45 -14.88 9.07
N GLY A 99 -15.88 -14.10 8.07
CA GLY A 99 -15.72 -14.41 6.65
C GLY A 99 -14.28 -14.35 6.16
N ARG A 100 -13.41 -13.54 6.79
CA ARG A 100 -11.96 -13.51 6.47
C ARG A 100 -11.31 -14.88 6.61
N HIS A 101 -11.75 -15.68 7.58
CA HIS A 101 -11.18 -16.99 7.88
C HIS A 101 -11.90 -18.15 7.19
N GLN A 102 -12.86 -17.85 6.31
CA GLN A 102 -13.58 -18.85 5.52
C GLN A 102 -12.85 -19.12 4.20
N PRO A 103 -12.10 -20.24 4.09
CA PRO A 103 -11.32 -20.53 2.88
C PRO A 103 -12.21 -20.79 1.65
N ASP A 104 -13.47 -21.15 1.86
CA ASP A 104 -14.44 -21.52 0.82
C ASP A 104 -15.10 -20.31 0.15
N ARG A 105 -14.99 -19.08 0.69
CA ARG A 105 -15.64 -17.90 0.11
C ARG A 105 -15.14 -17.60 -1.31
N ALA A 106 -13.83 -17.71 -1.52
CA ALA A 106 -13.25 -17.55 -2.86
C ALA A 106 -13.58 -18.73 -3.78
N ASP A 107 -13.60 -19.95 -3.24
CA ASP A 107 -13.97 -21.15 -4.00
C ASP A 107 -15.43 -21.11 -4.46
N ARG A 108 -16.33 -20.57 -3.64
CA ARG A 108 -17.73 -20.36 -4.00
C ARG A 108 -17.88 -19.39 -5.18
N ILE A 109 -17.15 -18.27 -5.19
CA ILE A 109 -17.20 -17.32 -6.30
C ILE A 109 -16.64 -17.97 -7.58
N ALA A 110 -15.51 -18.68 -7.47
CA ALA A 110 -14.95 -19.43 -8.60
C ALA A 110 -15.95 -20.46 -9.16
N GLY A 111 -16.64 -21.21 -8.30
CA GLY A 111 -17.67 -22.16 -8.72
C GLY A 111 -18.87 -21.51 -9.41
N LEU A 112 -19.26 -20.28 -9.02
CA LEU A 112 -20.30 -19.51 -9.73
C LEU A 112 -19.84 -19.09 -11.13
N ILE A 113 -18.57 -18.71 -11.28
CA ILE A 113 -17.96 -18.39 -12.57
C ILE A 113 -17.96 -19.63 -13.48
N GLU A 114 -17.49 -20.77 -12.97
CA GLU A 114 -17.44 -22.04 -13.70
C GLU A 114 -18.83 -22.54 -14.12
N ALA A 115 -19.84 -22.30 -13.29
CA ALA A 115 -21.24 -22.63 -13.59
C ALA A 115 -21.90 -21.67 -14.59
N GLY A 116 -21.23 -20.58 -15.00
CA GLY A 116 -21.78 -19.56 -15.90
C GLY A 116 -22.80 -18.62 -15.23
N ASP A 117 -22.93 -18.62 -13.91
CA ASP A 117 -23.81 -17.69 -13.17
C ASP A 117 -23.08 -16.36 -12.91
N HIS A 118 -22.83 -15.63 -14.00
CA HIS A 118 -22.02 -14.40 -13.97
C HIS A 118 -22.65 -13.30 -13.11
N ALA A 119 -23.99 -13.22 -13.08
CA ALA A 119 -24.70 -12.22 -12.30
C ALA A 119 -24.48 -12.45 -10.80
N THR A 120 -24.65 -13.68 -10.32
CA THR A 120 -24.42 -14.02 -8.92
C THR A 120 -22.94 -13.97 -8.57
N ALA A 121 -22.04 -14.37 -9.47
CA ALA A 121 -20.59 -14.26 -9.28
C ALA A 121 -20.15 -12.81 -9.06
N LEU A 122 -20.63 -11.87 -9.89
CA LEU A 122 -20.30 -10.45 -9.76
C LEU A 122 -20.88 -9.84 -8.48
N ALA A 123 -22.12 -10.18 -8.12
CA ALA A 123 -22.70 -9.71 -6.85
C ALA A 123 -21.92 -10.23 -5.63
N ALA A 124 -21.47 -11.49 -5.68
CA ALA A 124 -20.66 -12.08 -4.63
C ALA A 124 -19.25 -11.48 -4.58
N PHE A 125 -18.66 -11.14 -5.73
CA PHE A 125 -17.41 -10.38 -5.82
C PHE A 125 -17.55 -8.99 -5.21
N ASP A 126 -18.59 -8.23 -5.55
CA ASP A 126 -18.83 -6.89 -5.02
C ASP A 126 -18.97 -6.93 -3.47
N ALA A 127 -19.64 -7.95 -2.93
CA ALA A 127 -19.74 -8.17 -1.48
C ALA A 127 -18.40 -8.58 -0.83
N LEU A 128 -17.57 -9.37 -1.52
CA LEU A 128 -16.23 -9.72 -1.07
C LEU A 128 -15.32 -8.49 -1.04
N GLU A 129 -15.30 -7.72 -2.11
CA GLU A 129 -14.50 -6.51 -2.25
C GLU A 129 -14.85 -5.48 -1.17
N ALA A 130 -16.14 -5.23 -0.93
CA ALA A 130 -16.59 -4.33 0.14
C ALA A 130 -16.18 -4.83 1.53
N SER A 131 -16.22 -6.15 1.76
CA SER A 131 -15.82 -6.77 3.02
C SER A 131 -14.32 -6.63 3.26
N TYR A 132 -13.50 -7.00 2.28
CA TYR A 132 -12.05 -6.83 2.34
C TYR A 132 -11.64 -5.38 2.44
N ARG A 133 -12.37 -4.45 1.82
CA ARG A 133 -12.11 -3.01 1.93
C ARG A 133 -12.21 -2.53 3.38
N ARG A 134 -13.27 -2.92 4.10
CA ARG A 134 -13.43 -2.56 5.51
C ARG A 134 -12.33 -3.15 6.38
N ILE A 135 -11.98 -4.42 6.17
CA ILE A 135 -10.88 -5.08 6.88
C ILE A 135 -9.56 -4.37 6.61
N HIS A 136 -9.28 -4.05 5.33
CA HIS A 136 -8.10 -3.34 4.90
C HIS A 136 -7.95 -2.00 5.63
N ASP A 137 -9.01 -1.19 5.67
CA ASP A 137 -8.93 0.14 6.27
C ASP A 137 -8.75 0.07 7.79
N VAL A 138 -9.36 -0.91 8.46
CA VAL A 138 -9.11 -1.18 9.89
C VAL A 138 -7.66 -1.59 10.13
N GLU A 139 -7.11 -2.52 9.36
CA GLU A 139 -5.74 -2.99 9.58
C GLU A 139 -4.69 -1.91 9.24
N ARG A 140 -4.95 -1.11 8.20
CA ARG A 140 -4.17 0.09 7.86
C ARG A 140 -4.12 1.09 9.03
N ASP A 141 -5.27 1.36 9.65
CA ASP A 141 -5.36 2.28 10.79
C ASP A 141 -4.67 1.71 12.02
N ARG A 142 -4.75 0.41 12.24
CA ARG A 142 -4.02 -0.26 13.32
C ARG A 142 -2.50 -0.16 13.16
N VAL A 143 -1.97 -0.30 11.95
CA VAL A 143 -0.55 -0.02 11.68
C VAL A 143 -0.22 1.42 12.08
N ALA A 144 -1.01 2.40 11.62
CA ALA A 144 -0.78 3.81 11.93
C ALA A 144 -0.90 4.12 13.43
N SER A 145 -1.81 3.47 14.15
CA SER A 145 -1.97 3.58 15.62
C SER A 145 -0.72 3.06 16.35
N VAL A 146 -0.22 1.88 15.98
CA VAL A 146 0.99 1.32 16.60
C VAL A 146 2.20 2.22 16.33
N LEU A 147 2.37 2.73 15.10
CA LEU A 147 3.41 3.70 14.79
C LEU A 147 3.24 5.02 15.57
N SER A 148 2.01 5.48 15.77
CA SER A 148 1.71 6.67 16.57
C SER A 148 2.14 6.50 18.02
N GLN A 149 1.92 5.31 18.58
CA GLN A 149 2.30 4.99 19.95
C GLN A 149 3.82 4.88 20.08
N VAL A 150 4.51 4.26 19.11
CA VAL A 150 5.99 4.27 19.05
C VAL A 150 6.53 5.70 19.05
N TYR A 151 6.00 6.55 18.18
CA TYR A 151 6.38 7.96 18.08
C TYR A 151 6.16 8.73 19.38
N ARG A 152 4.97 8.61 19.98
CA ARG A 152 4.62 9.31 21.22
C ARG A 152 5.44 8.83 22.42
N ALA A 153 5.75 7.53 22.48
CA ALA A 153 6.49 6.94 23.58
C ALA A 153 8.00 7.24 23.51
N TRP A 154 8.57 7.21 22.30
CA TRP A 154 10.03 7.14 22.13
C TRP A 154 10.60 8.08 21.05
N GLY A 155 9.77 8.89 20.40
CA GLY A 155 10.20 9.91 19.45
C GLY A 155 10.49 9.40 18.02
N PRO A 156 10.89 10.31 17.11
CA PRO A 156 11.04 10.03 15.69
C PRO A 156 12.20 9.08 15.36
N ASP A 157 13.31 9.11 16.10
CA ASP A 157 14.44 8.19 15.85
C ASP A 157 14.04 6.72 16.06
N VAL A 158 13.34 6.44 17.16
CA VAL A 158 12.87 5.08 17.47
C VAL A 158 11.74 4.66 16.52
N LEU A 159 10.92 5.61 16.06
CA LEU A 159 9.96 5.35 14.99
C LEU A 159 10.68 4.89 13.71
N GLU A 160 11.73 5.60 13.28
CA GLU A 160 12.53 5.19 12.11
C GLU A 160 13.11 3.78 12.29
N GLU A 161 13.76 3.50 13.42
CA GLU A 161 14.32 2.19 13.72
C GLU A 161 13.25 1.08 13.65
N SER A 162 12.05 1.34 14.17
CA SER A 162 10.95 0.38 14.15
C SER A 162 10.44 0.10 12.73
N ILE A 163 10.37 1.13 11.88
CA ILE A 163 9.95 1.00 10.48
C ILE A 163 11.02 0.25 9.70
N ARG A 164 12.31 0.54 9.92
CA ARG A 164 13.41 -0.23 9.33
C ARG A 164 13.30 -1.69 9.71
N PHE A 165 13.16 -1.99 11.00
CA PHE A 165 13.03 -3.36 11.50
C PHE A 165 11.88 -4.10 10.83
N ALA A 166 10.68 -3.51 10.77
CA ALA A 166 9.53 -4.14 10.11
C ALA A 166 9.71 -4.26 8.59
N GLY A 167 10.30 -3.25 7.95
CA GLY A 167 10.59 -3.23 6.52
C GLY A 167 11.54 -4.35 6.10
N GLU A 168 12.58 -4.64 6.89
CA GLU A 168 13.54 -5.73 6.63
C GLU A 168 12.87 -7.11 6.57
N GLN A 169 11.80 -7.30 7.34
CA GLN A 169 11.05 -8.56 7.36
C GLN A 169 10.00 -8.66 6.25
N THR A 170 9.73 -7.55 5.56
CA THR A 170 8.64 -7.40 4.60
C THR A 170 9.14 -6.82 3.29
N LEU A 171 8.91 -5.52 3.06
CA LEU A 171 9.11 -4.84 1.78
C LEU A 171 10.58 -4.78 1.34
N LEU A 172 11.50 -4.58 2.28
CA LEU A 172 12.91 -4.37 1.96
C LEU A 172 13.62 -5.68 1.60
N GLY A 173 13.11 -6.82 2.05
CA GLY A 173 13.67 -8.14 1.73
C GLY A 173 13.48 -8.54 0.27
N TRP A 174 12.35 -8.16 -0.35
CA TRP A 174 12.07 -8.49 -1.76
C TRP A 174 12.50 -7.40 -2.74
N MET A 175 12.81 -6.19 -2.26
CA MET A 175 13.22 -5.04 -3.09
C MET A 175 14.32 -5.38 -4.13
N PRO A 176 15.43 -6.09 -3.80
CA PRO A 176 16.43 -6.43 -4.81
C PRO A 176 15.89 -7.30 -5.95
N HIS A 177 14.94 -8.18 -5.65
CA HIS A 177 14.28 -9.02 -6.66
C HIS A 177 13.30 -8.25 -7.52
N ASP A 178 12.71 -7.16 -7.00
CA ASP A 178 11.84 -6.28 -7.78
C ASP A 178 12.65 -5.43 -8.75
N VAL A 179 13.70 -4.76 -8.24
CA VAL A 179 14.62 -3.90 -9.02
C VAL A 179 15.21 -4.65 -10.22
N ALA A 180 15.53 -5.94 -10.07
CA ALA A 180 16.10 -6.77 -11.13
C ALA A 180 15.11 -7.21 -12.23
N ARG A 181 13.81 -6.94 -12.08
CA ARG A 181 12.79 -7.35 -13.08
C ARG A 181 12.76 -6.40 -14.28
N PRO A 182 12.33 -6.88 -15.45
CA PRO A 182 12.00 -6.02 -16.58
C PRO A 182 10.98 -4.93 -16.19
N ALA A 183 11.08 -3.76 -16.80
CA ALA A 183 10.30 -2.57 -16.41
C ALA A 183 8.78 -2.80 -16.55
N GLU A 184 8.37 -3.46 -17.62
CA GLU A 184 7.00 -3.85 -17.90
C GLU A 184 6.45 -4.86 -16.88
N VAL A 185 7.31 -5.70 -16.29
CA VAL A 185 6.91 -6.62 -15.21
C VAL A 185 6.72 -5.85 -13.91
N ARG A 186 7.64 -4.92 -13.59
CA ARG A 186 7.55 -4.08 -12.39
C ARG A 186 6.27 -3.23 -12.40
N VAL A 187 5.97 -2.52 -13.49
CA VAL A 187 4.75 -1.68 -13.55
C VAL A 187 3.47 -2.51 -13.41
N ARG A 188 3.40 -3.70 -14.01
CA ARG A 188 2.25 -4.60 -13.85
C ARG A 188 2.08 -5.05 -12.40
N GLN A 189 3.17 -5.40 -11.74
CA GLN A 189 3.15 -5.80 -10.34
C GLN A 189 2.74 -4.64 -9.43
N TRP A 190 3.34 -3.46 -9.59
CA TRP A 190 3.02 -2.28 -8.80
C TRP A 190 1.59 -1.79 -9.02
N ALA A 191 1.08 -1.83 -10.26
CA ALA A 191 -0.32 -1.53 -10.55
C ALA A 191 -1.25 -2.54 -9.86
N GLY A 192 -0.98 -3.86 -9.99
CA GLY A 192 -1.76 -4.89 -9.29
C GLY A 192 -1.71 -4.75 -7.77
N MET A 193 -0.57 -4.34 -7.23
CA MET A 193 -0.39 -4.03 -5.82
C MET A 193 -1.27 -2.82 -5.43
N GLN A 194 -1.25 -1.70 -6.16
CA GLN A 194 -2.11 -0.55 -5.83
C GLN A 194 -3.61 -0.84 -5.99
N LYS A 195 -4.01 -1.69 -6.93
CA LYS A 195 -5.39 -2.20 -7.00
C LYS A 195 -5.74 -3.03 -5.75
N GLY A 196 -4.84 -3.90 -5.29
CA GLY A 196 -4.97 -4.64 -4.02
C GLY A 196 -5.03 -3.73 -2.78
N ASN A 197 -4.44 -2.54 -2.87
CA ASN A 197 -4.51 -1.46 -1.89
C ASN A 197 -5.81 -0.63 -2.01
N PHE A 198 -6.74 -1.04 -2.87
CA PHE A 198 -8.00 -0.34 -3.16
C PHE A 198 -7.81 1.12 -3.60
N ALA A 199 -6.72 1.40 -4.32
CA ALA A 199 -6.51 2.70 -4.94
C ALA A 199 -7.12 2.73 -6.35
N ASP A 200 -7.79 3.83 -6.69
CA ASP A 200 -8.07 4.15 -8.08
C ASP A 200 -6.76 4.65 -8.71
N ILE A 201 -6.38 4.08 -9.85
CA ILE A 201 -5.07 4.36 -10.44
C ILE A 201 -5.15 4.75 -11.92
N THR A 202 -4.21 5.59 -12.34
CA THR A 202 -3.89 5.81 -13.76
C THR A 202 -2.43 5.45 -13.98
N VAL A 203 -2.14 4.74 -15.07
CA VAL A 203 -0.78 4.33 -15.45
C VAL A 203 -0.40 4.97 -16.78
N GLU A 204 0.71 5.69 -16.77
CA GLU A 204 1.29 6.36 -17.94
C GLU A 204 2.72 5.87 -18.17
N GLU A 205 3.17 5.93 -19.43
CA GLU A 205 4.54 5.63 -19.82
C GLU A 205 5.19 6.89 -20.41
N THR A 206 6.37 7.24 -19.90
CA THR A 206 7.29 8.24 -20.47
C THR A 206 8.43 7.53 -21.20
N ASP A 207 9.32 8.32 -21.81
CA ASP A 207 10.50 7.78 -22.49
C ASP A 207 11.36 6.90 -21.53
N ASP A 208 11.47 7.31 -20.27
CA ASP A 208 12.38 6.75 -19.27
C ASP A 208 11.70 6.04 -18.08
N ALA A 209 10.38 6.13 -17.92
CA ALA A 209 9.68 5.62 -16.74
C ALA A 209 8.22 5.20 -16.99
N PHE A 210 7.66 4.52 -16.01
CA PHE A 210 6.21 4.41 -15.82
C PHE A 210 5.77 5.25 -14.62
N VAL A 211 4.65 5.93 -14.73
CA VAL A 211 4.07 6.74 -13.64
C VAL A 211 2.70 6.17 -13.28
N ILE A 212 2.56 5.73 -12.04
CA ILE A 212 1.27 5.32 -11.45
C ILE A 212 0.78 6.48 -10.58
N THR A 213 -0.34 7.10 -10.96
CA THR A 213 -1.00 8.14 -10.15
C THR A 213 -2.16 7.51 -9.39
N LEU A 214 -2.28 7.79 -8.09
CA LEU A 214 -3.28 7.20 -7.20
C LEU A 214 -4.29 8.25 -6.71
N HIS A 215 -5.60 7.98 -6.82
CA HIS A 215 -6.68 8.97 -6.64
C HIS A 215 -7.76 8.57 -5.62
N PRO A 216 -7.62 8.93 -4.32
CA PRO A 216 -6.38 9.12 -3.60
C PRO A 216 -5.67 7.76 -3.41
N CYS A 217 -4.53 7.77 -2.72
CA CYS A 217 -3.82 6.52 -2.43
C CYS A 217 -4.61 5.58 -1.52
N GLY A 218 -4.22 4.30 -1.62
CA GLY A 218 -4.75 3.17 -0.86
C GLY A 218 -4.97 3.41 0.63
N THR A 219 -4.03 4.17 1.20
CA THR A 219 -3.76 4.25 2.63
C THR A 219 -3.69 5.69 3.12
N CYS A 220 -2.52 6.36 3.05
CA CYS A 220 -2.25 7.65 3.69
C CYS A 220 -3.30 8.72 3.37
N GLY A 221 -3.53 8.99 2.08
CA GLY A 221 -4.45 10.02 1.62
C GLY A 221 -5.88 9.70 2.02
N ARG A 222 -6.24 8.41 2.06
CA ARG A 222 -7.54 7.98 2.54
C ARG A 222 -7.70 8.14 4.05
N GLN A 223 -6.70 7.82 4.86
CA GLN A 223 -6.74 8.08 6.30
C GLN A 223 -6.93 9.56 6.62
N VAL A 224 -6.32 10.44 5.81
CA VAL A 224 -6.56 11.88 5.92
C VAL A 224 -8.02 12.20 5.58
N SER A 225 -8.53 11.72 4.44
CA SER A 225 -9.93 11.94 4.02
C SER A 225 -10.96 11.35 4.99
N ASP A 226 -10.66 10.21 5.61
CA ASP A 226 -11.51 9.50 6.58
C ASP A 226 -11.50 10.20 7.95
N GLY A 227 -10.67 11.24 8.15
CA GLY A 227 -10.58 11.98 9.41
C GLY A 227 -9.83 11.24 10.53
N CYS A 228 -9.01 10.24 10.20
CA CYS A 228 -8.29 9.41 11.19
C CYS A 228 -7.30 10.22 12.05
N TYR A 229 -6.84 11.38 11.60
CA TYR A 229 -5.94 12.27 12.34
C TYR A 229 -6.69 13.28 13.23
N GLY A 230 -8.02 13.22 13.25
CA GLY A 230 -8.88 13.99 14.17
C GLY A 230 -9.24 13.20 15.43
N GLU A 231 -10.30 13.63 16.12
CA GLU A 231 -10.69 13.10 17.44
C GLU A 231 -11.06 11.61 17.46
N THR A 232 -11.45 11.02 16.31
CA THR A 232 -11.92 9.63 16.24
C THR A 232 -10.83 8.64 16.60
N LEU A 233 -9.69 8.70 15.91
CA LEU A 233 -8.57 7.79 16.13
C LEU A 233 -7.35 8.47 16.73
N ASP A 234 -7.28 9.81 16.66
CA ASP A 234 -6.14 10.61 17.11
C ASP A 234 -4.82 9.96 16.64
N LEU A 235 -4.71 9.67 15.34
CA LEU A 235 -3.45 9.21 14.77
C LEU A 235 -2.43 10.34 14.82
N ALA A 236 -1.17 10.00 15.10
CA ALA A 236 -0.13 10.99 15.24
C ALA A 236 0.17 11.74 13.94
N VAL A 237 0.62 12.98 14.09
CA VAL A 237 1.25 13.78 13.04
C VAL A 237 2.67 14.04 13.50
N VAL A 238 3.65 13.65 12.68
CA VAL A 238 5.06 13.92 12.96
C VAL A 238 5.31 15.37 12.61
N ALA A 239 5.53 16.20 13.62
CA ALA A 239 5.61 17.65 13.47
C ALA A 239 7.02 18.12 13.09
N GLU A 240 8.02 17.30 13.36
CA GLU A 240 9.44 17.64 13.24
C GLU A 240 9.90 17.68 11.77
N ASP A 241 10.82 18.60 11.48
CA ASP A 241 11.67 18.53 10.30
C ASP A 241 12.69 17.42 10.52
N HIS A 242 12.38 16.23 10.02
CA HIS A 242 13.10 14.99 10.26
C HIS A 242 13.23 14.21 8.95
N PRO A 243 14.23 13.32 8.76
CA PRO A 243 14.28 12.42 7.61
C PRO A 243 12.94 11.70 7.34
N LEU A 244 12.22 11.29 8.39
CA LEU A 244 10.87 10.69 8.31
C LEU A 244 9.81 11.56 7.59
N THR A 245 9.98 12.87 7.61
CA THR A 245 9.09 13.86 6.97
C THR A 245 9.72 14.49 5.73
N PHE A 246 10.79 13.88 5.20
CA PHE A 246 11.61 14.45 4.13
C PHE A 246 12.16 15.86 4.49
N GLY A 247 12.41 16.10 5.77
CA GLY A 247 12.86 17.39 6.30
C GLY A 247 11.82 18.51 6.20
N ASN A 248 10.54 18.18 6.01
CA ASN A 248 9.46 19.15 5.84
C ASN A 248 8.22 18.72 6.63
N GLY A 249 8.32 18.72 7.96
CA GLY A 249 7.16 18.50 8.83
C GLY A 249 6.10 19.60 8.62
N PRO A 250 4.81 19.35 8.94
CA PRO A 250 4.24 18.13 9.50
C PRO A 250 3.94 17.03 8.45
N ALA A 251 3.88 15.77 8.87
CA ALA A 251 3.42 14.65 8.03
C ALA A 251 2.54 13.63 8.78
N PRO A 252 1.55 13.01 8.11
CA PRO A 252 0.78 11.90 8.65
C PRO A 252 1.71 10.76 9.09
N ILE A 253 1.53 10.22 10.31
CA ILE A 253 2.40 9.16 10.86
C ILE A 253 2.58 8.00 9.90
N TYR A 254 1.52 7.57 9.22
CA TYR A 254 1.60 6.44 8.31
C TYR A 254 2.49 6.76 7.10
N ARG A 255 2.57 8.02 6.63
CA ARG A 255 3.40 8.43 5.49
C ARG A 255 4.90 8.30 5.75
N THR A 256 5.33 8.25 7.01
CA THR A 256 6.74 8.11 7.39
C THR A 256 7.40 6.84 6.84
N HIS A 257 6.62 5.77 6.62
CA HIS A 257 7.15 4.56 5.98
C HIS A 257 7.64 4.80 4.56
N VAL A 258 7.07 5.77 3.85
CA VAL A 258 7.51 6.09 2.50
C VAL A 258 8.92 6.62 2.54
N SER A 259 9.23 7.53 3.46
CA SER A 259 10.60 8.01 3.64
C SER A 259 11.56 6.84 3.93
N VAL A 260 11.26 6.03 4.94
CA VAL A 260 12.18 4.97 5.37
C VAL A 260 12.33 3.86 4.32
N MET A 261 11.21 3.27 3.89
CA MET A 261 11.22 2.05 3.08
C MET A 261 11.46 2.31 1.59
N HIS A 262 11.22 3.54 1.10
CA HIS A 262 11.36 3.87 -0.33
C HIS A 262 12.49 4.86 -0.64
N PHE A 263 12.99 5.61 0.35
CA PHE A 263 14.09 6.54 0.14
C PHE A 263 15.29 6.19 0.99
N VAL A 264 15.19 6.28 2.32
CA VAL A 264 16.35 6.13 3.21
C VAL A 264 17.04 4.77 3.03
N VAL A 265 16.32 3.66 3.22
CA VAL A 265 16.94 2.33 3.09
C VAL A 265 17.33 1.99 1.65
N PRO A 266 16.50 2.24 0.60
CA PRO A 266 16.94 2.01 -0.77
C PRO A 266 18.18 2.82 -1.15
N MET A 267 18.24 4.11 -0.81
CA MET A 267 19.41 4.95 -1.10
C MET A 267 20.68 4.44 -0.41
N GLU A 268 20.59 3.98 0.83
CA GLU A 268 21.72 3.33 1.54
C GLU A 268 22.21 2.05 0.82
N ARG A 269 21.31 1.31 0.18
CA ARG A 269 21.61 0.00 -0.45
C ARG A 269 22.03 0.09 -1.90
N THR A 270 21.43 0.98 -2.67
CA THR A 270 21.54 1.03 -4.13
C THR A 270 21.97 2.40 -4.66
N GLY A 271 22.05 3.41 -3.80
CA GLY A 271 22.38 4.79 -4.17
C GLY A 271 21.21 5.59 -4.73
N VAL A 272 20.03 4.98 -4.89
CA VAL A 272 18.81 5.62 -5.44
C VAL A 272 17.56 5.13 -4.70
N PRO A 273 16.50 5.96 -4.60
CA PRO A 273 15.21 5.51 -4.05
C PRO A 273 14.58 4.42 -4.91
N TRP A 274 13.69 3.61 -4.31
CA TRP A 274 12.95 2.58 -5.06
C TRP A 274 11.56 2.27 -4.49
N PRO A 275 10.50 2.41 -5.31
CA PRO A 275 10.39 3.39 -6.41
C PRO A 275 10.44 4.82 -5.88
N VAL A 276 10.49 5.82 -6.78
CA VAL A 276 10.31 7.22 -6.37
C VAL A 276 8.83 7.45 -6.08
N ILE A 277 8.48 7.64 -4.81
CA ILE A 277 7.10 7.92 -4.38
C ILE A 277 6.98 9.40 -3.98
N GLN A 278 6.21 10.15 -4.77
CA GLN A 278 5.88 11.54 -4.49
C GLN A 278 4.54 11.60 -3.76
N CYS A 279 4.61 11.75 -2.44
CA CYS A 279 3.43 12.01 -1.62
C CYS A 279 3.05 13.50 -1.63
N PRO A 280 1.78 13.83 -1.36
CA PRO A 280 1.38 15.19 -1.01
C PRO A 280 2.19 15.72 0.18
N LYS A 281 2.27 17.04 0.30
CA LYS A 281 2.90 17.71 1.45
C LYS A 281 1.92 17.82 2.62
N GLY A 282 2.44 18.07 3.82
CA GLY A 282 1.60 18.38 4.98
C GLY A 282 0.54 17.30 5.24
N MET A 283 -0.66 17.73 5.58
CA MET A 283 -1.81 16.87 5.84
C MET A 283 -2.73 16.72 4.62
N ASP A 284 -2.22 16.92 3.39
CA ASP A 284 -3.05 16.84 2.19
C ASP A 284 -3.35 15.39 1.77
N ALA A 285 -4.56 15.19 1.25
CA ALA A 285 -5.07 13.93 0.67
C ALA A 285 -4.99 13.91 -0.87
N GLU A 286 -4.21 14.81 -1.47
CA GLU A 286 -4.04 14.89 -2.92
C GLU A 286 -3.48 13.58 -3.53
N PRO A 287 -3.58 13.39 -4.86
CA PRO A 287 -3.01 12.23 -5.51
C PRO A 287 -1.51 12.06 -5.22
N CYS A 288 -1.07 10.84 -4.95
CA CYS A 288 0.35 10.50 -4.92
C CYS A 288 0.79 9.85 -6.24
N ARG A 289 2.08 9.96 -6.55
CA ARG A 289 2.68 9.38 -7.76
C ARG A 289 3.78 8.40 -7.41
N ILE A 290 3.75 7.24 -8.03
CA ILE A 290 4.81 6.23 -7.99
C ILE A 290 5.49 6.21 -9.35
N THR A 291 6.76 6.59 -9.39
CA THR A 291 7.56 6.61 -10.62
C THR A 291 8.52 5.43 -10.62
N LEU A 292 8.38 4.57 -11.63
CA LEU A 292 9.17 3.38 -11.86
C LEU A 292 10.06 3.63 -13.08
N TYR A 293 11.29 4.08 -12.86
CA TYR A 293 12.27 4.26 -13.94
C TYR A 293 12.57 2.92 -14.64
N LYS A 294 12.59 2.92 -15.97
CA LYS A 294 12.89 1.74 -16.79
C LYS A 294 14.26 1.17 -16.45
N ASP A 295 15.24 2.02 -16.19
CA ASP A 295 16.48 1.68 -15.50
C ASP A 295 16.50 2.33 -14.10
N PRO A 296 16.32 1.57 -13.01
CA PRO A 296 16.39 2.09 -11.65
C PRO A 296 17.70 2.81 -11.33
N ALA A 297 18.84 2.31 -11.83
CA ALA A 297 20.14 2.90 -11.55
C ALA A 297 20.33 4.26 -12.24
N ALA A 298 19.54 4.54 -13.28
CA ALA A 298 19.50 5.80 -13.99
C ALA A 298 18.47 6.79 -13.43
N THR A 299 17.89 6.52 -12.24
CA THR A 299 16.95 7.45 -11.58
C THR A 299 17.62 8.83 -11.40
N PRO A 300 17.11 9.89 -12.04
CA PRO A 300 17.74 11.20 -12.03
C PRO A 300 17.64 11.86 -10.63
N PRO A 301 18.71 12.47 -10.11
CA PRO A 301 18.72 13.08 -8.78
C PRO A 301 17.59 14.10 -8.54
N GLU A 302 17.21 14.87 -9.55
CA GLU A 302 16.11 15.83 -9.47
C GLU A 302 14.75 15.19 -9.15
N ALA A 303 14.55 13.91 -9.51
CA ALA A 303 13.30 13.21 -9.25
C ALA A 303 13.03 12.98 -7.76
N TYR A 304 14.09 12.97 -6.95
CA TYR A 304 14.04 12.77 -5.50
C TYR A 304 14.71 13.89 -4.70
N ALA A 305 15.03 15.02 -5.34
CA ALA A 305 15.59 16.18 -4.67
C ALA A 305 14.67 16.73 -3.56
N PHE A 306 13.35 16.53 -3.68
CA PHE A 306 12.38 16.89 -2.64
C PHE A 306 12.57 16.09 -1.34
N ALA A 307 13.11 14.87 -1.44
CA ALA A 307 13.36 13.97 -0.32
C ALA A 307 14.70 14.24 0.36
N ALA A 308 15.62 14.91 -0.34
CA ALA A 308 16.97 15.18 0.12
C ALA A 308 17.07 16.36 1.10
N GLY A 309 15.93 16.88 1.60
CA GLY A 309 15.80 17.90 2.65
C GLY A 309 16.97 18.89 2.73
N SER A 310 16.85 20.06 2.11
CA SER A 310 17.84 21.15 2.08
C SER A 310 18.78 21.12 3.29
N GLY A 311 20.00 20.62 3.09
CA GLY A 311 21.06 20.66 4.10
C GLY A 311 21.43 22.09 4.47
#